data_AF-A0A7W7RRH5-F1
#
_entry.id   AF-A0A7W7RRH5-F1
#
_cell.length_a   1.000
_cell.length_b   1.000
_cell.length_c   1.000
_cell.angle_alpha   90.00
_cell.angle_beta   90.00
_cell.angle_gamma   90.00
#
_symmetry.space_group_name_H-M   'P 1'
#
loop_
_entity.id
_entity.type
_entity.pdbx_description
1 polymer ?
#
loop_
_entity_poly.entity_id
_entity_poly.type
_entity_poly.pdbx_seq_one_letter_code
_entity_poly.pdbx_strand_id
1 'polypeptide(L)'
;MPSMPLSSSSTPSLRSSGVGSVPAPAGGGGGDQRAELLRLFGKWHDPIPALLAEAAPESVLRNDVHYLATPPPAMHRGRVALLGDAAHAMTPNLGQGACQAIEDAVVPAHIVGDGEAAGAATGPMDEVLGWTPPGTPTTPST
;
A
#
# COMPACT_ATOMS: atom_id res chain seq x y z
N MET A 1 -20.40 -8.70 -59.02
CA MET A 1 -19.42 -8.61 -57.90
C MET A 1 -20.11 -7.87 -56.77
N PRO A 2 -20.55 -8.53 -55.68
CA PRO A 2 -21.19 -7.83 -54.57
C PRO A 2 -20.12 -7.21 -53.66
N SER A 3 -20.19 -5.91 -53.42
CA SER A 3 -19.31 -5.20 -52.48
C SER A 3 -19.58 -5.65 -51.05
N MET A 4 -18.56 -6.20 -50.38
CA MET A 4 -18.59 -6.45 -48.94
C MET A 4 -18.44 -5.12 -48.18
N PRO A 5 -19.24 -4.86 -47.12
CA PRO A 5 -19.02 -3.71 -46.27
C PRO A 5 -17.79 -3.94 -45.38
N LEU A 6 -16.90 -2.94 -45.32
CA LEU A 6 -15.76 -2.91 -44.39
C LEU A 6 -16.30 -2.86 -42.96
N SER A 7 -15.99 -3.90 -42.18
CA SER A 7 -16.32 -4.00 -40.76
C SER A 7 -15.66 -2.85 -39.99
N SER A 8 -16.44 -2.04 -39.27
CA SER A 8 -15.89 -0.97 -38.42
C SER A 8 -15.02 -1.60 -37.34
N SER A 9 -13.72 -1.29 -37.33
CA SER A 9 -12.83 -1.67 -36.25
C SER A 9 -13.22 -0.90 -35.00
N SER A 10 -13.74 -1.60 -33.99
CA SER A 10 -13.91 -1.04 -32.65
C SER A 10 -12.54 -0.75 -32.06
N THR A 11 -12.12 0.51 -32.05
CA THR A 11 -10.88 0.93 -31.38
C THR A 11 -10.96 0.53 -29.90
N PRO A 12 -9.96 -0.15 -29.32
CA PRO A 12 -9.97 -0.44 -27.90
C PRO A 12 -9.93 0.88 -27.13
N SER A 13 -10.94 1.14 -26.29
CA SER A 13 -10.89 2.26 -25.34
C SER A 13 -9.77 1.98 -24.34
N LEU A 14 -8.67 2.72 -24.47
CA LEU A 14 -7.55 2.63 -23.54
C LEU A 14 -8.00 3.21 -22.20
N ARG A 15 -8.12 2.36 -21.17
CA ARG A 15 -8.41 2.82 -19.81
C ARG A 15 -7.14 3.30 -19.15
N SER A 16 -7.07 4.60 -18.84
CA SER A 16 -5.98 5.17 -18.04
C SER A 16 -6.33 5.11 -16.56
N SER A 17 -5.39 4.67 -15.73
CA SER A 17 -5.46 4.79 -14.28
C SER A 17 -4.23 5.53 -13.77
N GLY A 18 -4.39 6.32 -12.72
CA GLY A 18 -3.32 7.12 -12.14
C GLY A 18 -3.46 7.23 -10.64
N VAL A 19 -2.33 7.40 -9.96
CA VAL A 19 -2.26 7.69 -8.53
C VAL A 19 -1.43 8.96 -8.35
N GLY A 20 -1.86 9.82 -7.43
CA GLY A 20 -1.18 11.06 -7.10
C GLY A 20 -1.41 11.40 -5.64
N SER A 21 -0.50 12.17 -5.07
CA SER A 21 -0.59 12.65 -3.69
C SER A 21 -0.33 14.15 -3.65
N VAL A 22 -1.17 14.89 -2.93
CA VAL A 22 -1.08 16.35 -2.77
C VAL A 22 -1.13 16.68 -1.29
N PRO A 23 -0.31 17.62 -0.79
CA PRO A 23 -0.46 18.13 0.58
C PRO A 23 -1.84 18.77 0.75
N ALA A 24 -2.66 18.21 1.64
CA ALA A 24 -3.99 18.71 1.97
C ALA A 24 -4.30 18.42 3.45
N PRO A 25 -5.20 19.19 4.09
CA PRO A 25 -5.71 18.86 5.41
C PRO A 25 -6.34 17.45 5.41
N ALA A 26 -6.14 16.72 6.51
CA ALA A 26 -6.81 15.44 6.74
C ALA A 26 -8.33 15.63 6.85
N GLY A 27 -9.10 14.61 6.46
CA GLY A 27 -10.55 14.58 6.62
C GLY A 27 -11.33 15.37 5.57
N GLY A 28 -10.94 15.28 4.30
CA GLY A 28 -11.53 16.06 3.20
C GLY A 28 -12.17 15.21 2.09
N GLY A 29 -13.17 14.37 2.40
CA GLY A 29 -13.82 13.50 1.41
C GLY A 29 -15.08 14.08 0.74
N GLY A 30 -15.63 15.17 1.27
CA GLY A 30 -16.87 15.77 0.76
C GLY A 30 -16.59 16.79 -0.35
N GLY A 31 -16.92 16.47 -1.60
CA GLY A 31 -16.81 17.38 -2.73
C GLY A 31 -16.49 16.67 -4.06
N ASP A 32 -16.58 17.40 -5.16
CA ASP A 32 -16.21 16.90 -6.48
C ASP A 32 -14.67 16.81 -6.61
N GLN A 33 -14.14 15.60 -6.40
CA GLN A 33 -12.70 15.33 -6.43
C GLN A 33 -12.11 15.55 -7.82
N ARG A 34 -12.87 15.29 -8.89
CA ARG A 34 -12.41 15.55 -10.26
C ARG A 34 -12.25 17.05 -10.50
N ALA A 35 -13.20 17.86 -10.03
CA ALA A 35 -13.08 19.32 -10.11
C ALA A 35 -11.84 19.83 -9.35
N GLU A 36 -11.53 19.25 -8.18
CA GLU A 36 -10.34 19.60 -7.43
C GLU A 36 -9.04 19.21 -8.15
N LEU A 37 -8.98 18.02 -8.75
CA LEU A 37 -7.84 17.60 -9.57
C LEU A 37 -7.65 18.53 -10.77
N LEU A 38 -8.73 18.93 -11.46
CA LEU A 38 -8.66 19.90 -12.56
C LEU A 38 -8.22 21.29 -12.10
N ARG A 39 -8.63 21.72 -10.89
CA ARG A 39 -8.18 22.98 -10.30
C ARG A 39 -6.67 22.97 -10.04
N LEU A 40 -6.13 21.86 -9.54
CA LEU A 40 -4.71 21.70 -9.20
C LEU A 40 -3.83 21.46 -10.44
N PHE A 41 -4.28 20.62 -11.36
CA PHE A 41 -3.45 20.06 -12.43
C PHE A 41 -3.92 20.44 -13.84
N GLY A 42 -5.01 21.17 -14.00
CA GLY A 42 -5.58 21.51 -15.31
C GLY A 42 -4.70 22.38 -16.21
N LYS A 43 -3.60 22.93 -15.68
CA LYS A 43 -2.59 23.69 -16.44
C LYS A 43 -1.32 22.90 -16.75
N TRP A 44 -1.27 21.62 -16.37
CA TRP A 44 -0.15 20.75 -16.71
C TRP A 44 -0.18 20.42 -18.20
N HIS A 45 0.95 19.93 -18.70
CA HIS A 45 1.08 19.56 -20.10
C HIS A 45 0.13 18.41 -20.48
N ASP A 46 -0.17 18.31 -21.78
CA ASP A 46 -0.89 17.19 -22.36
C ASP A 46 -0.17 15.84 -22.08
N PRO A 47 -0.89 14.74 -21.76
CA PRO A 47 -2.34 14.56 -21.78
C PRO A 47 -3.05 14.74 -20.43
N ILE A 48 -2.37 15.26 -19.40
CA ILE A 48 -2.86 15.20 -18.01
C ILE A 48 -4.24 15.86 -17.83
N PRO A 49 -4.49 17.09 -18.31
CA PRO A 49 -5.83 17.70 -18.20
C PRO A 49 -6.92 16.91 -18.93
N ALA A 50 -6.61 16.31 -20.08
CA ALA A 50 -7.56 15.53 -20.86
C ALA A 50 -7.96 14.23 -20.12
N LEU A 51 -6.96 13.51 -19.57
CA LEU A 51 -7.20 12.31 -18.77
C LEU A 51 -8.05 12.59 -17.52
N LEU A 52 -7.79 13.71 -16.83
CA LEU A 52 -8.58 14.11 -15.67
C LEU A 52 -10.01 14.50 -16.06
N ALA A 53 -10.20 15.13 -17.22
CA ALA A 53 -11.52 15.48 -17.73
C ALA A 53 -12.34 14.23 -18.12
N GLU A 54 -11.69 13.16 -18.57
CA GLU A 54 -12.38 11.92 -18.94
C GLU A 54 -12.71 11.00 -17.76
N ALA A 55 -12.04 11.17 -16.61
CA ALA A 55 -12.30 10.38 -15.42
C ALA A 55 -13.77 10.50 -14.97
N ALA A 56 -14.44 9.37 -14.76
CA ALA A 56 -15.78 9.38 -14.18
C ALA A 56 -15.70 9.86 -12.72
N PRO A 57 -16.53 10.80 -12.25
CA PRO A 57 -16.45 11.34 -10.88
C PRO A 57 -16.44 10.25 -9.80
N GLU A 58 -17.24 9.20 -9.97
CA GLU A 58 -17.34 8.03 -9.07
C GLU A 58 -16.09 7.14 -9.06
N SER A 59 -15.22 7.28 -10.06
CA SER A 59 -13.94 6.56 -10.14
C SER A 59 -12.77 7.33 -9.53
N VAL A 60 -12.98 8.59 -9.11
CA VAL A 60 -11.96 9.40 -8.48
C VAL A 60 -12.00 9.20 -6.98
N LEU A 61 -11.06 8.41 -6.47
CA LEU A 61 -10.91 8.15 -5.04
C LEU A 61 -9.96 9.17 -4.43
N ARG A 62 -10.37 9.73 -3.28
CA ARG A 62 -9.50 10.49 -2.39
C ARG A 62 -9.32 9.73 -1.09
N ASN A 63 -8.06 9.37 -0.82
CA ASN A 63 -7.66 8.75 0.43
C ASN A 63 -6.61 9.63 1.09
N ASP A 64 -6.74 9.85 2.40
CA ASP A 64 -5.68 10.47 3.18
C ASP A 64 -4.49 9.51 3.26
N VAL A 65 -3.28 10.05 3.13
CA VAL A 65 -2.05 9.25 3.21
C VAL A 65 -1.62 9.17 4.66
N HIS A 66 -1.73 7.97 5.23
CA HIS A 66 -1.22 7.63 6.55
C HIS A 66 0.01 6.74 6.43
N TYR A 67 0.99 6.95 7.30
CA TYR A 67 2.21 6.14 7.35
C TYR A 67 2.70 6.03 8.80
N LEU A 68 3.45 4.97 9.10
CA LEU A 68 4.12 4.79 10.38
C LEU A 68 5.40 5.61 10.40
N ALA A 69 5.32 6.82 10.97
CA ALA A 69 6.49 7.69 11.12
C ALA A 69 7.57 7.08 12.03
N THR A 70 7.16 6.31 13.03
CA THR A 70 8.03 5.59 13.94
C THR A 70 7.66 4.11 13.90
N PRO A 71 8.57 3.21 13.52
CA PRO A 71 8.32 1.78 13.57
C PRO A 71 8.01 1.30 14.99
N PRO A 72 7.17 0.27 15.16
CA PRO A 72 7.00 -0.37 16.47
C PRO A 72 8.35 -0.94 16.95
N PRO A 73 8.61 -0.98 18.27
CA PRO A 73 9.88 -1.43 18.82
C PRO A 73 10.15 -2.92 18.59
N ALA A 74 9.11 -3.70 18.30
CA ALA A 74 9.18 -5.09 17.89
C ALA A 74 8.01 -5.42 16.95
N MET A 75 8.22 -6.35 16.01
CA MET A 75 7.21 -6.82 15.07
C MET A 75 6.48 -8.08 15.54
N HIS A 76 6.77 -8.56 16.74
CA HIS A 76 6.11 -9.72 17.33
C HIS A 76 6.02 -9.61 18.84
N ARG A 77 5.11 -10.41 19.42
CA ARG A 77 5.03 -10.68 20.86
C ARG A 77 4.37 -12.04 21.08
N GLY A 78 5.10 -12.96 21.71
CA GLY A 78 4.57 -14.30 21.99
C GLY A 78 4.26 -15.04 20.70
N ARG A 79 2.97 -15.28 20.40
CA ARG A 79 2.50 -15.99 19.19
C ARG A 79 1.88 -15.07 18.14
N VAL A 80 2.04 -13.76 18.30
CA VAL A 80 1.45 -12.74 17.42
C VAL A 80 2.58 -12.01 16.71
N ALA A 81 2.45 -11.83 15.39
CA ALA A 81 3.35 -11.04 14.56
C ALA A 81 2.56 -9.96 13.81
N LEU A 82 3.18 -8.80 13.60
CA LEU A 82 2.70 -7.72 12.74
C LEU A 82 3.37 -7.87 11.38
N LEU A 83 2.59 -7.75 10.31
CA LEU A 83 3.05 -7.84 8.93
C LEU A 83 2.36 -6.75 8.10
N GLY A 84 2.94 -6.39 6.96
CA GLY A 84 2.36 -5.39 6.05
C GLY A 84 2.19 -4.04 6.73
N ASP A 85 1.10 -3.33 6.40
CA ASP A 85 0.83 -1.98 6.93
C ASP A 85 0.81 -1.90 8.47
N ALA A 86 0.47 -2.99 9.16
CA ALA A 86 0.51 -3.03 10.63
C ALA A 86 1.95 -2.93 11.19
N ALA A 87 2.93 -3.38 10.42
CA ALA A 87 4.35 -3.32 10.75
C ALA A 87 5.04 -2.07 10.15
N HIS A 88 4.67 -1.70 8.92
CA HIS A 88 5.46 -0.75 8.13
C HIS A 88 4.66 0.10 7.12
N ALA A 89 3.43 0.51 7.46
CA ALA A 89 2.64 1.42 6.64
C ALA A 89 3.48 2.59 6.09
N MET A 90 3.49 2.73 4.76
CA MET A 90 4.37 3.65 4.03
C MET A 90 3.56 4.54 3.09
N THR A 91 4.20 5.59 2.59
CA THR A 91 3.57 6.40 1.54
C THR A 91 3.47 5.58 0.23
N PRO A 92 2.41 5.72 -0.56
CA PRO A 92 2.16 4.86 -1.72
C PRO A 92 3.05 5.16 -2.94
N ASN A 93 4.01 6.09 -2.81
CA ASN A 93 4.75 6.66 -3.94
C ASN A 93 5.63 5.65 -4.69
N LEU A 94 6.07 4.58 -4.03
CA LEU A 94 6.97 3.57 -4.61
C LEU A 94 6.25 2.26 -5.01
N GLY A 95 4.98 2.12 -4.65
CA GLY A 95 4.22 0.88 -4.88
C GLY A 95 4.80 -0.37 -4.19
N GLN A 96 5.72 -0.20 -3.23
CA GLN A 96 6.46 -1.31 -2.62
C GLN A 96 5.71 -1.98 -1.46
N GLY A 97 4.72 -1.32 -0.85
CA GLY A 97 4.08 -1.83 0.37
C GLY A 97 3.48 -3.23 0.20
N ALA A 98 2.83 -3.48 -0.95
CA ALA A 98 2.29 -4.81 -1.26
C ALA A 98 3.38 -5.87 -1.44
N CYS A 99 4.49 -5.53 -2.13
CA CYS A 99 5.61 -6.43 -2.31
C CYS A 99 6.26 -6.78 -0.96
N GLN A 100 6.49 -5.78 -0.11
CA GLN A 100 7.07 -5.97 1.21
C GLN A 100 6.15 -6.81 2.12
N ALA A 101 4.84 -6.59 2.07
CA ALA A 101 3.88 -7.42 2.81
C ALA A 101 3.90 -8.89 2.35
N ILE A 102 4.14 -9.15 1.06
CA ILE A 102 4.31 -10.52 0.54
C ILE A 102 5.60 -11.13 1.07
N GLU A 103 6.71 -10.39 1.06
CA GLU A 103 8.01 -10.83 1.60
C GLU A 103 7.92 -11.13 3.11
N ASP A 104 7.25 -10.28 3.88
CA ASP A 104 7.00 -10.48 5.31
C ASP A 104 6.34 -11.82 5.61
N ALA A 105 5.40 -12.24 4.76
CA ALA A 105 4.64 -13.47 4.97
C ALA A 105 5.47 -14.74 4.75
N VAL A 106 6.57 -14.66 3.98
CA VAL A 106 7.42 -15.81 3.66
C VAL A 106 8.06 -16.40 4.91
N VAL A 107 8.62 -15.56 5.78
CA VAL A 107 9.37 -16.02 6.97
C VAL A 107 8.47 -16.74 7.99
N PRO A 108 7.34 -16.16 8.46
CA PRO A 108 6.40 -16.87 9.33
C PRO A 108 5.84 -18.13 8.70
N ALA A 109 5.58 -18.14 7.38
CA ALA A 109 5.06 -19.33 6.69
C ALA A 109 6.04 -20.50 6.75
N HIS A 110 7.36 -20.27 6.63
CA HIS A 110 8.37 -21.32 6.79
C HIS A 110 8.46 -21.81 8.24
N ILE A 111 8.50 -20.88 9.21
CA ILE A 111 8.60 -21.22 10.64
C ILE A 111 7.40 -22.04 11.12
N VAL A 112 6.19 -21.71 10.64
CA VAL A 112 4.96 -22.43 10.98
C VAL A 112 4.79 -23.70 10.14
N GLY A 113 5.15 -23.65 8.86
CA GLY A 113 5.00 -24.76 7.91
C GLY A 113 5.94 -25.94 8.20
N ASP A 114 7.15 -25.67 8.69
CA ASP A 114 8.06 -26.70 9.21
C ASP A 114 7.53 -27.31 10.53
N GLY A 115 6.47 -26.72 11.11
CA GLY A 115 5.81 -27.12 12.35
C GLY A 115 4.63 -28.09 12.21
N GLU A 116 4.21 -28.49 11.00
CA GLU A 116 3.22 -29.58 10.80
C GLU A 116 3.86 -30.99 10.84
N ALA A 117 4.80 -31.19 11.76
CA ALA A 117 4.95 -32.41 12.55
C ALA A 117 5.56 -32.11 13.93
N ALA A 118 5.31 -30.92 14.50
CA ALA A 118 5.69 -30.59 15.86
C ALA A 118 4.44 -30.13 16.59
N GLY A 119 3.77 -31.07 17.25
CA GLY A 119 2.72 -30.76 18.21
C GLY A 119 3.20 -29.61 19.10
N ALA A 120 2.46 -28.51 19.09
CA ALA A 120 2.67 -27.37 19.97
C ALA A 120 4.13 -26.92 20.07
N ALA A 121 4.64 -26.16 19.09
CA ALA A 121 5.75 -25.24 19.40
C ALA A 121 5.22 -24.23 20.45
N THR A 122 5.41 -24.52 21.73
CA THR A 122 4.88 -23.76 22.89
C THR A 122 5.73 -22.59 23.36
N GLY A 123 6.82 -22.30 22.65
CA GLY A 123 7.71 -21.18 22.96
C GLY A 123 7.24 -19.84 22.39
N PRO A 124 7.61 -18.71 23.01
CA PRO A 124 7.49 -17.38 22.42
C PRO A 124 8.34 -17.26 21.13
N MET A 125 7.87 -16.49 20.14
CA MET A 125 8.59 -16.27 18.85
C MET A 125 10.03 -15.76 19.03
N ASP A 126 10.31 -15.06 20.12
CA ASP A 126 11.64 -14.60 20.53
C ASP A 126 12.66 -15.75 20.64
N GLU A 127 12.20 -16.90 21.15
CA GLU A 127 13.01 -18.12 21.32
C GLU A 127 13.20 -18.85 19.98
N VAL A 128 12.18 -18.83 19.12
CA VAL A 128 12.21 -19.45 17.79
C VAL A 128 13.13 -18.69 16.83
N LEU A 129 13.20 -17.37 16.96
CA LEU A 129 14.00 -16.49 16.10
C LEU A 129 15.41 -16.21 16.64
N GLY A 130 15.74 -16.68 17.85
CA GLY A 130 17.02 -16.35 18.52
C GLY A 130 17.19 -14.84 18.76
N TRP A 131 16.08 -14.11 18.91
CA TRP A 131 16.10 -12.65 19.05
C TRP A 131 16.26 -12.27 20.51
N THR A 132 17.41 -11.66 20.85
CA THR A 132 17.62 -11.05 22.16
C THR A 132 17.35 -9.54 22.05
N PRO A 133 16.39 -8.97 22.83
CA PRO A 133 16.11 -7.55 22.75
C PRO A 133 17.35 -6.73 23.16
N PRO A 134 17.57 -5.54 22.55
CA PRO A 134 18.65 -4.65 22.97
C PRO A 134 18.47 -4.27 24.45
N GLY A 135 19.57 -4.29 25.19
CA GLY A 135 19.57 -3.98 26.62
C GLY A 135 18.95 -2.61 26.89
N THR A 136 18.06 -2.53 27.86
CA THR A 136 17.50 -1.25 28.33
C THR A 136 18.64 -0.30 28.68
N PRO A 137 18.65 0.95 28.15
CA PRO A 137 19.68 1.91 28.51
C PRO A 137 19.65 2.16 30.02
N THR A 138 20.73 1.78 30.70
CA THR A 138 20.89 2.04 32.12
C THR A 138 21.15 3.52 32.31
N THR A 139 20.23 4.22 32.95
CA THR A 139 20.48 5.58 33.46
C THR A 139 21.64 5.51 34.46
N PRO A 140 22.71 6.32 34.31
CA PRO A 140 23.76 6.37 35.31
C PRO A 140 23.20 6.94 36.61
N SER A 141 23.38 6.22 37.71
CA SER A 141 23.11 6.71 39.06
C SER A 141 24.11 7.80 39.42
N THR A 142 23.59 8.97 39.79
CA THR A 142 24.30 10.16 40.28
C THR A 142 25.06 9.90 41.57
#